data_AF-A6VH38-F1
#
_entry.id   AF-A6VH38-F1
#
_cell.length_a   1.000
_cell.length_b   1.000
_cell.length_c   1.000
_cell.angle_alpha   90.00
_cell.angle_beta   90.00
_cell.angle_gamma   90.00
#
_symmetry.space_group_name_H-M   'P 1'
#
loop_
_entity.id
_entity.type
_entity.pdbx_description
1 polymer ?
#
loop_
_entity_poly.entity_id
_entity_poly.type
_entity_poly.pdbx_seq_one_letter_code
_entity_poly.pdbx_strand_id
1 'polypeptide(L)'
;MDLVTLAMYVGYFLLILGTVGAVIGPLTKDPFKRFLNIEVPSVGVCLIFLAYNQTLALMTFLGVNAILTLVLVRAIIKNEELEE
;
A
#
# COMPACT_ATOMS: atom_id res chain seq x y z
N MET A 1 8.77 -19.04 16.55
CA MET A 1 8.27 -17.65 16.58
C MET A 1 6.77 -17.73 16.76
N ASP A 2 6.22 -16.92 17.64
CA ASP A 2 4.76 -16.78 17.73
C ASP A 2 4.20 -16.11 16.46
N LEU A 3 2.95 -16.42 16.11
CA LEU A 3 2.31 -15.93 14.89
C LEU A 3 2.25 -14.40 14.86
N VAL A 4 2.00 -13.78 16.01
CA VAL A 4 1.95 -12.33 16.18
C VAL A 4 3.32 -11.71 15.90
N THR A 5 4.38 -12.31 16.44
CA THR A 5 5.75 -11.86 16.22
C THR A 5 6.17 -12.00 14.75
N LEU A 6 5.77 -13.10 14.10
CA LEU A 6 6.04 -13.31 12.68
C LEU A 6 5.34 -12.24 11.82
N ALA A 7 4.05 -11.99 12.07
CA ALA A 7 3.27 -10.99 11.35
C ALA A 7 3.87 -9.58 11.49
N MET A 8 4.35 -9.23 12.69
CA MET A 8 5.02 -7.96 12.95
C MET A 8 6.32 -7.82 12.15
N TYR A 9 7.19 -8.83 12.14
CA TYR A 9 8.44 -8.79 11.36
C TYR A 9 8.20 -8.74 9.86
N VAL A 10 7.23 -9.52 9.35
CA VAL A 10 6.83 -9.48 7.94
C VAL A 10 6.24 -8.11 7.61
N GLY A 11 5.43 -7.53 8.50
CA GLY A 11 4.89 -6.19 8.36
C GLY A 11 5.98 -5.12 8.20
N TYR A 12 6.98 -5.12 9.08
CA TYR A 12 8.13 -4.21 8.94
C TYR A 12 8.94 -4.45 7.68
N PHE A 13 9.17 -5.71 7.31
CA PHE A 13 9.90 -6.07 6.09
C PHE A 13 9.19 -5.54 4.84
N LEU A 14 7.87 -5.76 4.73
CA LEU A 14 7.04 -5.26 3.63
C LEU A 14 6.95 -3.74 3.63
N LEU A 15 6.90 -3.09 4.81
CA LEU A 15 6.85 -1.64 4.89
C LEU A 15 8.18 -1.03 4.41
N ILE A 16 9.32 -1.53 4.88
CA ILE A 16 10.63 -0.98 4.52
C ILE A 16 10.95 -1.28 3.05
N LEU A 17 10.84 -2.53 2.62
CA LEU A 17 11.14 -2.87 1.23
C LEU A 17 10.09 -2.37 0.26
N GLY A 18 8.82 -2.34 0.66
CA GLY A 18 7.73 -1.80 -0.15
C GLY A 18 7.84 -0.30 -0.32
N THR A 19 8.25 0.47 0.69
CA THR A 19 8.50 1.92 0.55
C THR A 19 9.70 2.20 -0.35
N VAL A 20 10.80 1.47 -0.15
CA VAL A 20 11.97 1.56 -1.04
C VAL A 20 11.59 1.17 -2.48
N GLY A 21 10.78 0.11 -2.66
CA GLY A 21 10.26 -0.33 -3.95
C GLY A 21 9.24 0.64 -4.56
N ALA A 22 8.48 1.39 -3.77
CA ALA A 22 7.57 2.41 -4.28
C ALA A 22 8.30 3.68 -4.74
N VAL A 23 9.42 4.02 -4.09
CA VAL A 23 10.21 5.22 -4.41
C VAL A 23 11.28 4.95 -5.49
N ILE A 24 12.02 3.85 -5.36
CA ILE A 24 13.17 3.48 -6.21
C ILE A 24 12.80 2.40 -7.24
N GLY A 25 11.67 1.72 -7.07
CA GLY A 25 11.23 0.67 -7.98
C GLY A 25 11.09 1.17 -9.42
N PRO A 26 10.79 0.26 -10.35
CA PRO A 26 10.94 0.51 -11.77
C PRO A 26 10.26 1.84 -12.09
N LEU A 27 11.05 2.79 -12.59
CA LEU A 27 10.65 4.14 -13.01
C LEU A 27 9.73 4.04 -14.23
N THR A 28 8.67 3.26 -14.08
CA THR A 28 7.68 2.98 -15.10
C THR A 28 6.87 4.24 -15.26
N LYS A 29 6.80 4.71 -16.50
CA LYS A 29 5.90 5.79 -16.88
C LYS A 29 4.44 5.40 -16.66
N ASP A 30 4.15 4.09 -16.61
CA ASP A 30 2.81 3.56 -16.33
C ASP A 30 2.36 3.88 -14.89
N PRO A 31 1.35 4.75 -14.73
CA PRO A 31 0.85 5.16 -13.41
C PRO A 31 0.24 3.98 -12.63
N PHE A 32 -0.36 3.00 -13.32
CA PHE A 32 -0.92 1.80 -12.69
C PHE A 32 0.14 0.92 -11.99
N LYS A 33 1.33 0.77 -12.59
CA LYS A 33 2.41 -0.03 -11.99
C LYS A 33 2.96 0.66 -10.76
N ARG A 34 3.08 1.99 -10.80
CA ARG A 34 3.49 2.81 -9.66
C ARG A 34 2.48 2.73 -8.52
N PHE A 35 1.18 2.75 -8.85
CA PHE A 35 0.12 2.57 -7.88
C PHE A 35 0.19 1.20 -7.18
N LEU A 36 0.38 0.11 -7.94
CA LEU A 36 0.49 -1.24 -7.36
C LEU A 36 1.69 -1.38 -6.41
N ASN A 37 2.81 -0.69 -6.69
CA ASN A 37 3.97 -0.71 -5.78
C ASN A 37 3.68 -0.04 -4.42
N ILE A 38 2.73 0.91 -4.35
CA ILE A 38 2.33 1.58 -3.09
C ILE A 38 1.45 0.67 -2.22
N GLU A 39 0.79 -0.32 -2.82
CA GLU A 39 -0.02 -1.28 -2.07
C GLU A 39 0.83 -2.27 -1.26
N VAL A 40 2.06 -2.56 -1.68
CA VAL A 40 2.98 -3.45 -0.94
C VAL A 40 3.29 -2.93 0.47
N PRO A 41 3.75 -1.68 0.68
CA PRO A 41 3.93 -1.13 2.02
C PRO A 41 2.60 -0.94 2.77
N SER A 42 1.48 -0.71 2.08
CA SER A 42 0.14 -0.64 2.68
C SER A 42 -0.23 -1.93 3.41
N VAL A 43 0.02 -3.09 2.77
CA VAL A 43 -0.17 -4.41 3.40
C VAL A 43 0.75 -4.58 4.62
N GLY A 44 1.98 -4.06 4.56
CA GLY A 44 2.90 -4.07 5.70
C GLY A 44 2.33 -3.34 6.93
N VAL A 45 1.72 -2.17 6.73
CA VAL A 45 1.04 -1.40 7.79
C VAL A 45 -0.16 -2.18 8.35
N CYS A 46 -0.96 -2.83 7.50
CA CYS A 46 -2.08 -3.67 7.95
C CYS A 46 -1.63 -4.80 8.88
N LEU A 47 -0.53 -5.49 8.54
CA LEU A 47 0.02 -6.56 9.37
C LEU A 47 0.51 -6.05 10.73
N ILE A 48 1.08 -4.84 10.75
CA ILE A 48 1.52 -4.19 12.01
C ILE A 48 0.30 -3.87 12.89
N PHE A 49 -0.77 -3.29 12.34
CA PHE A 49 -1.99 -3.03 13.11
C PHE A 49 -2.65 -4.30 13.62
N LEU A 50 -2.62 -5.37 12.82
CA LEU A 50 -3.11 -6.68 13.23
C LEU A 50 -2.29 -7.23 14.41
N ALA A 51 -0.95 -7.15 14.34
CA ALA A 51 -0.07 -7.61 15.41
C ALA A 51 -0.24 -6.84 16.73
N TYR A 52 -0.54 -5.54 16.66
CA TYR A 52 -0.83 -4.70 17.83
C TYR A 52 -2.30 -4.74 18.29
N ASN A 53 -3.16 -5.55 17.66
CA ASN A 53 -4.59 -5.64 17.94
C ASN A 53 -5.30 -4.26 17.87
N GLN A 54 -4.87 -3.40 16.95
CA GLN A 54 -5.42 -2.05 16.74
C GLN A 54 -6.53 -2.08 15.69
N THR A 55 -7.66 -2.74 16.01
CA THR A 55 -8.74 -3.00 15.05
C THR A 55 -9.36 -1.74 14.47
N LEU A 56 -9.55 -0.68 15.28
CA LEU A 56 -10.09 0.59 14.79
C LEU A 56 -9.17 1.22 13.75
N ALA A 57 -7.86 1.26 14.02
CA ALA A 57 -6.87 1.79 13.08
C ALA A 57 -6.83 0.95 11.78
N LEU A 58 -6.85 -0.37 11.90
CA LEU A 58 -6.86 -1.29 10.75
C LEU A 58 -8.07 -1.05 9.85
N MET A 59 -9.28 -1.01 10.42
CA MET A 59 -10.51 -0.84 9.65
C MET A 59 -10.59 0.53 8.99
N THR A 60 -10.19 1.60 9.71
CA THR A 60 -10.13 2.95 9.13
C THR A 60 -9.12 3.02 7.99
N PHE A 61 -7.92 2.44 8.18
CA PHE A 61 -6.89 2.42 7.16
C PHE A 61 -7.35 1.69 5.90
N LEU A 62 -7.95 0.51 6.04
CA LEU A 62 -8.52 -0.25 4.92
C LEU A 62 -9.63 0.53 4.20
N GLY A 63 -10.55 1.13 4.95
CA GLY A 63 -11.65 1.90 4.36
C GLY A 63 -11.17 3.12 3.57
N VAL A 64 -10.25 3.90 4.14
CA VAL A 64 -9.70 5.08 3.47
C VAL A 64 -8.83 4.68 2.29
N ASN A 65 -8.00 3.64 2.41
CA ASN A 65 -7.17 3.16 1.31
C ASN A 65 -8.04 2.65 0.14
N ALA A 66 -9.12 1.90 0.40
CA ALA A 66 -10.04 1.48 -0.66
C ALA A 66 -10.67 2.66 -1.41
N ILE A 67 -11.10 3.71 -0.70
CA ILE A 67 -11.65 4.92 -1.31
C ILE A 67 -10.57 5.64 -2.13
N LEU A 68 -9.36 5.79 -1.59
CA LEU A 68 -8.22 6.40 -2.29
C LEU A 68 -7.88 5.66 -3.57
N THR A 69 -7.88 4.33 -3.55
CA THR A 69 -7.65 3.49 -4.73
C THR A 69 -8.64 3.78 -5.85
N LEU A 70 -9.94 3.90 -5.52
CA LEU A 70 -10.96 4.24 -6.51
C LEU A 70 -10.76 5.64 -7.10
N VAL A 71 -10.42 6.62 -6.26
CA VAL A 71 -10.16 8.00 -6.69
C VAL A 71 -8.90 8.07 -7.55
N LEU A 72 -7.82 7.39 -7.16
CA LEU A 72 -6.55 7.38 -7.89
C LEU A 72 -6.69 6.69 -9.25
N VAL A 73 -7.37 5.55 -9.32
CA VAL A 73 -7.63 4.88 -10.62
C VAL A 73 -8.40 5.81 -11.56
N ARG A 74 -9.43 6.51 -11.06
CA ARG A 74 -10.17 7.50 -11.85
C ARG A 74 -9.30 8.66 -12.30
N ALA A 75 -8.44 9.17 -11.42
CA ALA A 75 -7.52 10.25 -11.74
C ALA A 75 -6.48 9.84 -12.80
N ILE A 76 -5.98 8.61 -12.72
CA ILE A 76 -5.02 8.04 -13.67
C ILE A 76 -5.64 7.97 -15.07
N ILE A 77 -6.81 7.34 -15.20
CA ILE A 77 -7.53 7.24 -16.49
C ILE A 77 -7.77 8.64 -17.06
N LYS A 78 -8.18 9.59 -16.21
CA LYS A 78 -8.46 10.95 -16.67
C LYS A 78 -7.20 11.68 -17.13
N ASN A 79 -6.06 11.43 -16.50
CA ASN A 79 -4.80 12.03 -16.90
C ASN A 79 -4.32 11.49 -18.24
N GLU A 80 -4.45 10.17 -18.46
CA GLU A 80 -4.16 9.54 -19.75
C GLU A 80 -5.04 10.12 -20.88
N GLU A 81 -6.33 10.37 -20.63
CA GLU A 81 -7.24 11.02 -21.59
C GLU A 81 -6.89 12.48 -21.95
N LEU A 82 -6.19 13.21 -21.07
CA LEU A 82 -5.85 14.63 -21.26
C LEU A 82 -4.47 14.82 -21.91
N GLU A 83 -3.62 13.78 -21.86
CA GLU A 83 -2.30 13.74 -22.48
C GLU A 83 -2.35 13.30 -23.97
N GLU A 84 -3.46 12.69 -24.43
CA GLU A 84 -3.81 12.50 -25.86
C GLU A 84 -4.46 13.74 -26.49
#